data_AF-A0A534BZD5-F1
#
_entry.id   AF-A0A534BZD5-F1
#
_cell.length_a   1.000
_cell.length_b   1.000
_cell.length_c   1.000
_cell.angle_alpha   90.00
_cell.angle_beta   90.00
_cell.angle_gamma   90.00
#
_symmetry.space_group_name_H-M   'P 1'
#
loop_
_entity.id
_entity.type
_entity.pdbx_description
1 polymer ?
#
loop_
_entity_poly.entity_id
_entity_poly.type
_entity_poly.pdbx_seq_one_letter_code
_entity_poly.pdbx_strand_id
1 'polypeptide(L)'
;NLWFLDRDLEQVTVKPVDAALSATPAMLLSGVTDVRKSFSLTPAGTRAGLEWVLVEPRDAEADFRSALFGFAGAQLKRMILEDKLGETTTISFGKIERNAPVAPAEVSFTPPAGADVIGTPRK
;
A
#
# COMPACT_ATOMS: atom_id res chain seq x y z
N ASN A 1 -12.26 7.60 -2.40
CA ASN A 1 -11.26 8.45 -3.08
C ASN A 1 -9.92 8.27 -2.40
N LEU A 2 -8.81 8.35 -3.14
CA LEU A 2 -7.46 8.47 -2.61
C LEU A 2 -6.93 9.87 -2.97
N TRP A 3 -6.39 10.56 -1.97
CA TRP A 3 -5.92 11.95 -2.09
C TRP A 3 -4.41 11.98 -1.86
N PHE A 4 -3.69 12.67 -2.75
CA PHE A 4 -2.26 12.92 -2.65
C PHE A 4 -2.05 14.42 -2.54
N LEU A 5 -1.52 14.88 -1.41
CA LEU A 5 -1.14 16.28 -1.22
C LEU A 5 0.38 16.41 -1.42
N ASP A 6 0.77 17.14 -2.45
CA ASP A 6 2.12 17.69 -2.58
C ASP A 6 2.13 19.06 -1.91
N ARG A 7 2.87 19.19 -0.80
CA ARG A 7 2.90 20.43 -0.01
C ARG A 7 3.78 21.50 -0.63
N ASP A 8 4.80 21.11 -1.38
CA ASP A 8 5.76 22.06 -1.96
C ASP A 8 5.13 22.75 -3.18
N LEU A 9 4.24 22.05 -3.87
CA LEU A 9 3.48 22.56 -5.01
C LEU A 9 2.09 23.10 -4.65
N GLU A 10 1.68 23.00 -3.37
CA GLU A 10 0.32 23.30 -2.92
C GLU A 10 -0.76 22.62 -3.79
N GLN A 11 -0.50 21.38 -4.20
CA GLN A 11 -1.31 20.65 -5.17
C GLN A 11 -1.90 19.39 -4.56
N VAL A 12 -3.18 19.14 -4.83
CA VAL A 12 -3.88 17.92 -4.44
C VAL A 12 -4.27 17.14 -5.68
N THR A 13 -3.81 15.90 -5.79
CA THR A 13 -4.28 14.95 -6.80
C THR A 13 -5.31 14.00 -6.19
N VAL A 14 -6.44 13.80 -6.87
CA VAL A 14 -7.49 12.86 -6.44
C VAL A 14 -7.71 11.77 -7.48
N LYS A 15 -7.75 10.52 -7.01
CA LYS A 15 -8.06 9.35 -7.84
C LYS A 15 -9.13 8.47 -7.18
N PRO A 16 -9.95 7.76 -7.97
CA PRO A 16 -10.77 6.68 -7.44
C PRO A 16 -9.93 5.62 -6.72
N VAL A 17 -10.40 5.15 -5.56
CA VAL A 17 -9.62 4.29 -4.67
C VAL A 17 -9.36 2.90 -5.28
N ASP A 18 -10.31 2.39 -6.05
CA ASP A 18 -10.22 1.15 -6.81
C ASP A 18 -9.11 1.19 -7.87
N ALA A 19 -9.02 2.29 -8.62
CA ALA A 19 -7.99 2.48 -9.63
C ALA A 19 -6.61 2.82 -9.05
N ALA A 20 -6.58 3.50 -7.89
CA ALA A 20 -5.32 3.95 -7.29
C ALA A 20 -4.65 2.87 -6.43
N LEU A 21 -5.44 1.99 -5.81
CA LEU A 21 -4.90 0.91 -5.01
C LEU A 21 -4.48 -0.29 -5.85
N SER A 22 -5.15 -0.58 -6.99
CA SER A 22 -5.00 -1.81 -7.82
C SER A 22 -3.57 -2.27 -8.10
N ALA A 23 -2.60 -1.35 -8.08
CA ALA A 23 -1.21 -1.59 -8.41
C ALA A 23 -0.22 -1.41 -7.23
N THR A 24 -0.71 -1.29 -5.98
CA THR A 24 0.15 -0.98 -4.81
C THR A 24 0.22 -2.12 -3.80
N PRO A 25 1.36 -2.35 -3.12
CA PRO A 25 1.47 -3.33 -2.03
C PRO A 25 0.53 -3.07 -0.86
N ALA A 26 0.09 -1.81 -0.67
CA ALA A 26 -0.87 -1.45 0.36
C ALA A 26 -2.22 -2.16 0.19
N MET A 27 -2.60 -2.57 -1.03
CA MET A 27 -3.79 -3.40 -1.25
C MET A 27 -3.79 -4.67 -0.44
N LEU A 28 -2.62 -5.32 -0.34
CA LEU A 28 -2.45 -6.57 0.39
C LEU A 28 -2.82 -6.41 1.87
N LEU A 29 -2.70 -5.19 2.39
CA LEU A 29 -3.03 -4.84 3.77
C LEU A 29 -4.47 -4.35 3.93
N SER A 30 -5.06 -3.80 2.86
CA SER A 30 -6.38 -3.17 2.89
C SER A 30 -7.57 -4.15 2.93
N GLY A 31 -7.36 -5.42 2.56
CA GLY A 31 -8.40 -6.46 2.60
C GLY A 31 -9.52 -6.29 1.57
N VAL A 32 -9.38 -5.38 0.59
CA VAL A 32 -10.49 -4.95 -0.30
C VAL A 32 -10.72 -5.91 -1.49
N THR A 33 -10.09 -7.08 -1.54
CA THR A 33 -10.26 -8.06 -2.64
C THR A 33 -9.70 -9.44 -2.25
N ASP A 34 -10.12 -10.49 -2.96
CA ASP A 34 -9.40 -11.77 -2.98
C ASP A 34 -8.01 -11.56 -3.58
N VAL A 35 -7.06 -11.30 -2.70
CA VAL A 35 -5.65 -11.00 -3.00
C VAL A 35 -5.04 -11.98 -4.01
N ARG A 36 -5.46 -13.24 -4.00
CA ARG A 36 -4.92 -14.28 -4.87
C ARG A 36 -5.29 -14.09 -6.34
N LYS A 37 -6.34 -13.32 -6.63
CA LYS A 37 -6.73 -12.93 -8.00
C LYS A 37 -5.73 -11.96 -8.62
N SER A 38 -5.15 -11.07 -7.81
CA SER A 38 -4.24 -10.02 -8.28
C SER A 38 -2.77 -10.40 -8.10
N PHE A 39 -2.45 -11.32 -7.19
CA PHE A 39 -1.08 -11.64 -6.82
C PHE A 39 -0.81 -13.15 -6.73
N SER A 40 0.42 -13.57 -7.05
CA SER A 40 0.97 -14.85 -6.61
C SER A 40 1.62 -14.69 -5.23
N LEU A 41 1.44 -15.71 -4.38
CA LEU A 41 1.99 -15.74 -3.02
C LEU A 41 2.84 -16.99 -2.89
N THR A 42 4.14 -16.81 -2.63
CA THR A 42 5.10 -17.92 -2.55
C THR A 42 5.83 -17.87 -1.20
N PRO A 43 5.85 -18.96 -0.42
CA PRO A 43 6.69 -19.03 0.78
C PRO A 43 8.16 -18.78 0.43
N ALA A 44 8.79 -17.81 1.09
CA ALA A 44 10.15 -17.36 0.82
C ALA A 44 11.11 -17.68 1.99
N GLY A 45 10.77 -18.71 2.76
CA GLY A 45 11.55 -19.23 3.88
C GLY A 45 11.55 -18.33 5.12
N THR A 46 12.40 -18.68 6.08
CA THR A 46 12.51 -17.99 7.37
C THR A 46 13.91 -17.39 7.51
N ARG A 47 14.00 -16.10 7.83
CA ARG A 47 15.27 -15.41 8.09
C ARG A 47 15.07 -14.24 9.04
N ALA A 48 16.08 -13.97 9.87
CA ALA A 48 16.04 -12.93 10.90
C ALA A 48 14.83 -13.03 11.85
N GLY A 49 14.39 -14.26 12.16
CA GLY A 49 13.24 -14.51 13.04
C GLY A 49 11.87 -14.20 12.40
N LEU A 50 11.82 -13.99 11.09
CA LEU A 50 10.60 -13.72 10.34
C LEU A 50 10.33 -14.82 9.31
N GLU A 51 9.07 -15.19 9.18
CA GLU A 51 8.54 -16.01 8.08
C GLU A 51 8.23 -15.09 6.89
N TRP A 52 8.79 -15.40 5.73
CA TRP A 52 8.67 -14.54 4.56
C TRP A 52 7.72 -15.09 3.52
N VAL A 53 6.92 -14.20 2.95
CA VAL A 53 6.08 -14.46 1.79
C VAL A 53 6.52 -13.51 0.67
N LEU A 54 6.90 -14.08 -0.48
CA LEU A 54 7.09 -13.36 -1.72
C LEU A 54 5.73 -13.13 -2.36
N VAL A 55 5.48 -11.89 -2.77
CA VAL A 55 4.26 -11.46 -3.43
C VAL A 55 4.62 -10.79 -4.74
N GLU A 56 4.06 -11.30 -5.82
CA GLU A 56 4.29 -10.78 -7.17
C GLU A 56 2.95 -10.46 -7.82
N PRO A 57 2.78 -9.29 -8.46
CA PRO A 57 1.58 -8.97 -9.19
C PRO A 57 1.44 -9.90 -10.40
N ARG A 58 0.20 -10.30 -10.68
CA ARG A 58 -0.14 -11.03 -11.90
C ARG A 58 -0.28 -10.09 -13.10
N ASP A 59 -0.60 -8.83 -12.83
CA ASP A 59 -0.69 -7.78 -13.84
C ASP A 59 0.69 -7.21 -14.13
N ALA A 60 1.11 -7.28 -15.39
CA ALA A 60 2.38 -6.72 -15.85
C ALA A 60 2.42 -5.18 -15.78
N GLU A 61 1.26 -4.53 -15.72
CA GLU A 61 1.15 -3.07 -15.59
C GLU A 61 1.30 -2.58 -14.14
N ALA A 62 1.40 -3.47 -13.14
CA ALA A 62 1.59 -3.07 -11.76
C ALA A 62 2.85 -2.20 -11.55
N ASP A 63 2.80 -1.22 -10.65
CA ASP A 63 3.89 -0.24 -10.45
C ASP A 63 5.12 -0.83 -9.73
N PHE A 64 5.07 -2.10 -9.34
CA PHE A 64 6.16 -2.79 -8.66
C PHE A 64 6.40 -4.19 -9.23
N ARG A 65 7.61 -4.69 -9.04
CA ARG A 65 8.03 -6.02 -9.52
C ARG A 65 7.71 -7.11 -8.51
N SER A 66 8.08 -6.90 -7.25
CA SER A 66 7.80 -7.86 -6.19
C SER A 66 7.80 -7.20 -4.82
N ALA A 67 7.20 -7.88 -3.85
CA ALA A 67 7.24 -7.49 -2.45
C ALA A 67 7.46 -8.70 -1.55
N LEU A 68 8.34 -8.57 -0.56
CA LEU A 68 8.58 -9.56 0.47
C LEU A 68 7.94 -9.09 1.78
N PHE A 69 7.07 -9.90 2.34
CA PHE A 69 6.38 -9.64 3.60
C PHE A 69 6.96 -10.56 4.68
N GLY A 70 7.54 -9.97 5.72
CA GLY A 70 8.15 -10.67 6.84
C GLY A 70 7.26 -10.64 8.06
N PHE A 71 6.83 -11.80 8.52
CA PHE A 71 5.90 -11.99 9.62
C PHE A 71 6.58 -12.61 10.85
N ALA A 72 6.21 -12.14 12.03
CA ALA A 72 6.46 -12.83 13.30
C ALA A 72 5.13 -13.41 13.79
N GLY A 73 4.92 -14.72 13.57
CA GLY A 73 3.60 -15.33 13.68
C GLY A 73 2.61 -14.65 12.74
N ALA A 74 1.48 -14.17 13.24
CA ALA A 74 0.53 -13.45 12.39
C ALA A 74 0.96 -12.00 12.07
N GLN A 75 1.96 -11.43 12.76
CA GLN A 75 2.22 -9.99 12.75
C GLN A 75 3.22 -9.59 11.67
N LEU A 76 2.79 -8.74 10.73
CA LEU A 76 3.70 -8.13 9.76
C LEU A 76 4.72 -7.26 10.49
N LYS A 77 6.02 -7.49 10.27
CA LYS A 77 7.10 -6.72 10.91
C LYS A 77 7.94 -5.96 9.89
N ARG A 78 8.06 -6.49 8.67
CA ARG A 78 8.86 -5.88 7.62
C ARG A 78 8.22 -6.11 6.26
N MET A 79 8.33 -5.12 5.39
CA MET A 79 8.05 -5.24 3.97
C MET A 79 9.27 -4.76 3.19
N ILE A 80 9.64 -5.48 2.15
CA ILE A 80 10.67 -5.06 1.19
C ILE A 80 10.01 -5.02 -0.17
N LEU A 81 9.88 -3.83 -0.74
CA LEU A 81 9.29 -3.59 -2.03
C LEU A 81 10.41 -3.38 -3.05
N GLU A 82 10.28 -4.04 -4.20
CA GLU A 82 11.13 -3.76 -5.35
C GLU A 82 10.26 -3.26 -6.50
N ASP A 83 10.57 -2.07 -7.00
CA ASP A 83 9.84 -1.46 -8.09
C ASP A 83 10.30 -1.97 -9.48
N LYS A 84 9.70 -1.44 -10.56
CA LYS A 84 10.07 -1.80 -11.93
C LYS A 84 11.43 -1.27 -12.37
N LEU A 85 11.95 -0.25 -11.71
CA LEU A 85 13.25 0.36 -12.00
C LEU A 85 14.40 -0.33 -11.23
N GLY A 86 14.07 -1.26 -10.33
CA GLY A 86 15.01 -1.97 -9.48
C GLY A 86 15.31 -1.24 -8.16
N GLU A 87 14.57 -0.16 -7.86
CA GLU A 87 14.68 0.49 -6.56
C GLU A 87 14.06 -0.40 -5.48
N THR A 88 14.75 -0.48 -4.35
CA THR A 88 14.32 -1.28 -3.21
C THR A 88 13.94 -0.38 -2.03
N THR A 89 12.68 -0.45 -1.61
CA THR A 89 12.18 0.25 -0.42
C THR A 89 11.94 -0.75 0.71
N THR A 90 12.57 -0.53 1.87
CA THR A 90 12.35 -1.34 3.08
C THR A 90 11.52 -0.58 4.09
N ILE A 91 10.38 -1.16 4.49
CA ILE A 91 9.46 -0.62 5.49
C ILE A 91 9.48 -1.53 6.71
N SER A 92 9.72 -0.95 7.89
CA SER A 92 9.66 -1.67 9.17
C SER A 92 8.48 -1.19 9.99
N PHE A 93 7.64 -2.12 10.43
CA PHE A 93 6.43 -1.82 11.18
C PHE A 93 6.67 -1.98 12.69
N GLY A 94 6.30 -0.95 13.46
CA GLY A 94 6.32 -0.95 14.91
C GLY A 94 4.95 -0.58 15.48
N LYS A 95 4.72 -0.84 16.78
CA LYS A 95 3.50 -0.46 17.51
C LYS A 95 2.20 -0.81 16.78
N ILE A 96 2.13 -2.01 16.21
CA ILE A 96 0.98 -2.44 15.42
C ILE A 96 -0.17 -2.80 16.35
N GLU A 97 -1.30 -2.16 16.12
CA GLU A 97 -2.56 -2.50 16.77
C GLU A 97 -3.50 -3.09 15.72
N ARG A 98 -4.09 -4.25 16.02
CA ARG A 98 -5.03 -4.91 15.12
C ARG A 98 -6.45 -4.68 15.56
N ASN A 99 -7.33 -4.46 14.59
CA ASN A 99 -8.76 -4.26 14.82
C ASN A 99 -9.04 -3.12 15.82
N ALA A 100 -8.09 -2.19 15.97
CA ALA A 100 -8.30 -0.98 16.73
C ALA A 100 -9.29 -0.09 15.97
N PRO A 101 -10.19 0.61 16.68
CA PRO A 101 -11.07 1.57 16.04
C PRO A 101 -10.23 2.70 15.44
N VAL A 102 -10.47 3.02 14.17
CA VAL A 102 -9.89 4.20 13.52
C VAL A 102 -10.98 5.27 13.47
N ALA A 103 -10.71 6.45 14.04
CA ALA A 103 -11.68 7.52 14.02
C ALA A 103 -11.91 7.99 12.57
N PRO A 104 -13.17 8.27 12.14
CA PRO A 104 -13.44 8.71 10.77
C PRO A 104 -12.62 9.93 10.33
N ALA A 105 -12.28 10.81 11.28
CA ALA A 105 -11.45 11.99 11.03
C ALA A 105 -10.01 11.66 10.60
N GLU A 106 -9.44 10.51 11.01
CA GLU A 106 -8.08 10.11 10.65
C GLU A 106 -7.95 9.66 9.18
N VAL A 107 -9.06 9.24 8.58
CA VAL A 107 -9.15 8.80 7.18
C VAL A 107 -9.98 9.75 6.32
N SER A 108 -10.38 10.90 6.87
CA SER A 108 -11.05 11.97 6.15
C SER A 108 -10.03 13.02 5.73
N PHE A 109 -10.14 13.48 4.49
CA PHE A 109 -9.27 14.52 3.96
C PHE A 109 -10.10 15.61 3.27
N THR A 110 -9.77 16.86 3.57
CA THR A 110 -10.29 18.04 2.88
C THR A 110 -9.09 18.79 2.31
N PRO A 111 -9.04 19.03 0.98
CA PRO A 111 -7.98 19.84 0.38
C PRO A 111 -7.81 21.18 1.10
N PRO A 112 -6.57 21.62 1.41
CA PRO A 112 -6.32 22.94 1.98
C PRO A 112 -6.90 24.05 1.10
N ALA A 113 -7.30 25.16 1.72
CA ALA A 113 -7.75 26.33 0.97
C ALA A 113 -6.63 26.84 0.05
N GLY A 114 -6.98 27.12 -1.20
CA GLY A 114 -6.02 27.60 -2.21
C GLY A 114 -5.23 26.50 -2.94
N ALA A 115 -5.33 25.24 -2.51
CA ALA A 115 -4.65 24.16 -3.20
C ALA A 115 -5.26 23.90 -4.58
N ASP A 116 -4.41 23.69 -5.59
CA ASP A 116 -4.87 23.27 -6.91
C ASP A 116 -5.28 21.80 -6.89
N VAL A 117 -6.52 21.48 -7.29
CA VAL A 117 -7.07 20.13 -7.22
C VAL A 117 -7.14 19.51 -8.60
N ILE A 118 -6.31 18.49 -8.84
CA ILE A 118 -6.24 17.76 -10.09
C ILE A 118 -6.99 16.42 -9.98
N GLY A 119 -7.96 16.21 -10.88
CA GLY A 119 -8.77 14.99 -10.98
C GLY A 119 -10.23 15.21 -10.60
N THR A 120 -11.04 14.15 -10.66
CA THR A 120 -12.47 14.20 -10.30
C THR A 120 -12.76 13.19 -9.18
N PRO A 121 -13.09 13.65 -7.95
CA PRO A 121 -13.49 12.76 -6.88
C PRO A 121 -14.78 12.02 -7.25
N ARG A 122 -14.88 10.74 -6.90
CA ARG A 122 -16.19 10.06 -6.91
C ARG A 122 -17.03 10.54 -5.73
N LYS A 123 -18.31 10.75 -6.00
CA LYS A 123 -19.33 11.02 -4.97
C LYS A 123 -19.58 9.79 -4.11
#